data_AF-A0A0Q3JC41-F1
#
_entry.id   AF-A0A0Q3JC41-F1
#
_cell.length_a   1.000
_cell.length_b   1.000
_cell.length_c   1.000
_cell.angle_alpha   90.00
_cell.angle_beta   90.00
_cell.angle_gamma   90.00
#
_symmetry.space_group_name_H-M   'P 1'
#
loop_
_entity.id
_entity.type
_entity.pdbx_description
1 polymer ?
#
loop_
_entity_poly.entity_id
_entity_poly.type
_entity_poly.pdbx_seq_one_letter_code
_entity_poly.pdbx_strand_id
1 'polypeptide(L)'
;MYPCIPYLTNMSVPAPPAVCCDNFRSLVNDDTMDICLCHIITSNPNVTHLIGIINTVRMLFFLFTCDTYVPLQLIFDCFEYFNI
;
A
#
# COMPACT_ATOMS: atom_id res chain seq x y z
N MET A 1 -11.89 6.22 11.06
CA MET A 1 -10.59 6.26 11.79
C MET A 1 -9.60 5.45 10.96
N TYR A 2 -8.42 5.98 10.60
CA TYR A 2 -7.49 5.32 9.68
C TYR A 2 -6.82 4.09 10.33
N PRO A 3 -7.30 2.86 10.07
CA PRO A 3 -6.95 1.69 10.87
C PRO A 3 -5.50 1.23 10.68
N CYS A 4 -4.86 1.66 9.59
CA CYS A 4 -3.49 1.31 9.25
C CYS A 4 -2.43 2.23 9.86
N ILE A 5 -2.78 3.47 10.24
CA ILE A 5 -1.80 4.47 10.69
C ILE A 5 -0.95 3.99 11.87
N PRO A 6 -1.52 3.39 12.94
CA PRO A 6 -0.71 2.95 14.08
C PRO A 6 0.36 1.92 13.70
N TYR A 7 0.08 1.00 12.77
CA TYR A 7 1.08 0.05 12.29
C TYR A 7 2.15 0.72 11.43
N LEU A 8 1.74 1.68 10.59
CA LEU A 8 2.63 2.38 9.67
C LEU A 8 3.58 3.38 10.35
N THR A 9 3.21 3.92 11.52
CA THR A 9 3.97 4.96 12.21
C THR A 9 4.59 4.52 13.54
N ASN A 10 4.05 3.49 14.21
CA ASN A 10 4.53 3.03 15.50
C ASN A 10 5.13 1.62 15.41
N MET A 11 6.46 1.52 15.58
CA MET A 11 7.17 0.24 15.54
C MET A 11 6.76 -0.74 16.66
N SER A 12 6.17 -0.24 17.75
CA SER A 12 5.63 -1.07 18.83
C SER A 12 4.37 -1.84 18.44
N VAL A 13 3.72 -1.51 17.31
CA VAL A 13 2.60 -2.27 16.77
C VAL A 13 3.16 -3.34 15.83
N PRO A 14 3.18 -4.64 16.20
CA PRO A 14 3.95 -5.65 15.46
C PRO A 14 3.28 -6.12 14.17
N ALA A 15 1.95 -6.00 14.07
CA ALA A 15 1.15 -6.45 12.93
C ALA A 15 0.01 -5.47 12.64
N PRO A 16 -0.45 -5.38 11.38
CA PRO A 16 -1.62 -4.58 11.03
C PRO A 16 -2.87 -5.15 11.70
N PRO A 17 -3.80 -4.29 12.20
CA PRO A 17 -5.11 -4.73 12.64
C PRO A 17 -5.88 -5.40 11.49
N ALA A 18 -6.77 -6.37 11.79
CA ALA A 18 -7.57 -7.05 10.77
C ALA A 18 -8.31 -6.08 9.83
N VAL A 19 -8.92 -5.02 10.40
CA VAL A 19 -9.62 -3.97 9.63
C VAL A 19 -8.68 -3.21 8.67
N CYS A 20 -7.39 -3.08 9.00
CA CYS A 20 -6.42 -2.52 8.07
C CYS A 20 -6.19 -3.46 6.88
N CYS A 21 -6.04 -4.76 7.13
CA CYS A 21 -5.89 -5.75 6.07
C CYS A 21 -7.13 -5.90 5.20
N ASP A 22 -8.33 -5.83 5.77
CA ASP A 22 -9.59 -5.85 5.01
C ASP A 22 -9.66 -4.66 4.05
N ASN A 23 -9.30 -3.47 4.51
CA ASN A 23 -9.25 -2.28 3.68
C ASN A 23 -8.17 -2.38 2.59
N PHE A 24 -6.97 -2.88 2.93
CA PHE A 24 -5.91 -3.09 1.95
C PHE A 24 -6.32 -4.09 0.86
N ARG A 25 -6.94 -5.20 1.26
CA ARG A 25 -7.51 -6.18 0.33
C ARG A 25 -8.59 -5.58 -0.54
N SER A 26 -9.48 -4.76 0.02
CA SER A 26 -10.49 -4.07 -0.79
C SER A 26 -9.86 -3.14 -1.82
N LEU A 27 -8.78 -2.44 -1.48
CA LEU A 27 -8.05 -1.57 -2.41
C LEU A 27 -7.40 -2.37 -3.55
N VAL A 28 -6.77 -3.51 -3.23
CA VAL A 28 -6.10 -4.36 -4.24
C VAL A 28 -7.09 -5.04 -5.19
N ASN A 29 -8.32 -5.30 -4.76
CA ASN A 29 -9.36 -5.95 -5.56
C ASN A 29 -10.34 -4.94 -6.21
N ASP A 30 -10.06 -3.64 -6.12
CA ASP A 30 -10.86 -2.59 -6.74
C ASP A 30 -10.10 -2.03 -7.95
N ASP A 31 -10.48 -2.46 -9.16
CA ASP A 31 -9.87 -2.04 -10.43
C ASP A 31 -9.88 -0.50 -10.62
N THR A 32 -10.79 0.22 -9.93
CA THR A 32 -10.82 1.69 -10.00
C THR A 32 -9.67 2.34 -9.22
N MET A 33 -8.99 1.57 -8.37
CA MET A 33 -7.87 2.01 -7.54
C MET A 33 -6.50 1.67 -8.14
N ASP A 34 -6.45 1.06 -9.33
CA ASP A 34 -5.22 0.64 -10.01
C ASP A 34 -4.20 1.78 -10.13
N ILE A 35 -4.63 2.97 -10.54
CA ILE A 35 -3.75 4.17 -10.62
C ILE A 35 -3.22 4.57 -9.24
N CYS A 36 -4.06 4.52 -8.20
CA CYS A 36 -3.64 4.80 -6.84
C CYS A 36 -2.63 3.76 -6.32
N LEU A 37 -2.81 2.49 -6.67
CA LEU A 37 -1.87 1.42 -6.38
C LEU A 37 -0.55 1.63 -7.13
N CYS A 38 -0.58 2.01 -8.41
CA CYS A 38 0.62 2.32 -9.18
C CYS A 38 1.45 3.44 -8.56
N HIS A 39 0.80 4.49 -8.05
CA HIS A 39 1.48 5.56 -7.33
C HIS A 39 2.23 5.08 -6.08
N ILE A 40 1.68 4.09 -5.38
CA ILE A 40 2.31 3.46 -4.21
C ILE A 40 3.46 2.54 -4.64
N ILE A 41 3.24 1.68 -5.65
CA ILE A 41 4.21 0.71 -6.17
C ILE A 41 5.46 1.41 -6.73
N THR A 42 5.26 2.48 -7.50
CA THR A 42 6.35 3.28 -8.06
C THR A 42 7.00 4.22 -7.04
N SER A 43 6.51 4.23 -5.79
CA SER A 43 6.98 5.09 -4.71
C SER A 43 7.02 6.58 -5.11
N ASN A 44 5.95 7.07 -5.74
CA ASN A 44 5.87 8.48 -6.13
C ASN A 44 6.03 9.37 -4.88
N PRO A 45 7.05 10.25 -4.83
CA PRO A 45 7.42 11.02 -3.64
C PRO A 45 6.32 11.98 -3.17
N ASN A 46 5.31 12.28 -4.01
CA ASN A 46 4.16 13.09 -3.62
C ASN A 46 3.17 12.34 -2.72
N VAL A 47 3.19 11.00 -2.71
CA VAL A 47 2.31 10.18 -1.86
C VAL A 47 2.89 9.99 -0.46
N THR A 48 4.22 9.86 -0.37
CA THR A 48 4.94 9.67 0.90
C THR A 48 4.95 10.91 1.80
N HIS A 49 4.48 12.07 1.33
CA HIS A 49 4.45 13.31 2.10
C HIS A 49 3.17 13.54 2.93
N LEU A 50 2.10 12.75 2.70
CA LEU A 50 0.75 13.12 3.15
C LEU A 50 0.37 12.67 4.58
N ILE A 51 1.15 11.82 5.27
CA ILE A 51 0.71 11.24 6.56
C ILE A 51 1.85 11.12 7.61
N GLY A 52 2.94 11.89 7.48
CA GLY A 52 4.09 11.86 8.40
C GLY A 52 5.14 10.79 8.04
N ILE A 53 5.96 10.38 9.01
CA ILE A 53 6.97 9.32 8.82
C ILE A 53 6.26 7.97 8.71
N ILE A 54 5.67 7.70 7.54
CA ILE A 54 5.21 6.35 7.20
C ILE A 54 6.46 5.49 6.98
N ASN A 55 6.48 4.33 7.62
CA ASN A 55 7.49 3.33 7.34
C ASN A 55 7.12 2.61 6.02
N THR A 56 7.72 3.04 4.91
CA THR A 56 7.48 2.46 3.57
C THR A 56 7.81 0.97 3.51
N VAL A 57 8.79 0.51 4.29
CA VAL A 57 9.09 -0.93 4.40
C VAL A 57 7.87 -1.67 4.93
N ARG A 58 7.24 -1.18 6.01
CA ARG A 58 6.01 -1.78 6.56
C ARG A 58 4.84 -1.77 5.57
N MET A 59 4.76 -0.76 4.71
CA MET A 59 3.75 -0.72 3.64
C MET A 59 3.96 -1.83 2.61
N LEU A 60 5.20 -2.10 2.21
CA LEU A 60 5.54 -3.25 1.34
C LEU A 60 5.23 -4.59 2.01
N PHE A 61 5.41 -4.68 3.34
CA PHE A 61 5.07 -5.87 4.11
C PHE A 61 3.57 -6.16 4.19
N PHE A 62 2.67 -5.26 3.78
CA PHE A 62 1.24 -5.55 3.71
C PHE A 62 0.91 -6.70 2.78
N LEU A 63 1.65 -6.87 1.68
CA LEU A 63 1.45 -7.99 0.77
C LEU A 63 1.59 -9.33 1.50
N PHE A 64 2.58 -9.42 2.39
CA PHE A 64 2.88 -10.62 3.16
C PHE A 64 2.01 -10.75 4.42
N THR A 65 1.80 -9.66 5.15
CA THR A 65 1.09 -9.68 6.45
C THR A 65 -0.42 -9.74 6.32
N CYS A 66 -0.97 -9.22 5.22
CA CYS A 66 -2.40 -9.28 4.91
C CYS A 66 -2.75 -10.36 3.88
N ASP A 67 -1.79 -11.21 3.49
CA ASP A 67 -1.97 -12.30 2.51
C ASP A 67 -2.73 -11.85 1.26
N THR A 68 -2.33 -10.68 0.74
CA THR A 68 -3.00 -10.01 -0.36
C THR A 68 -1.94 -9.63 -1.39
N TYR A 69 -2.01 -10.27 -2.55
CA TYR A 69 -1.01 -10.08 -3.60
C TYR A 69 -1.55 -9.14 -4.68
N VAL A 70 -0.75 -8.15 -5.05
CA VAL A 70 -1.05 -7.31 -6.21
C VAL A 70 -0.77 -8.12 -7.48
N PRO A 71 -1.67 -8.12 -8.48
CA PRO A 71 -1.44 -8.81 -9.73
C PRO A 71 -0.14 -8.35 -10.41
N LEU A 72 0.67 -9.29 -10.90
CA LEU A 72 1.90 -8.97 -11.63
C LEU A 72 1.61 -8.12 -12.88
N GLN A 73 0.48 -8.37 -13.54
CA GLN A 73 0.05 -7.58 -14.70
C GLN A 73 -0.09 -6.10 -14.33
N LEU A 74 -0.79 -5.78 -13.25
CA LEU A 74 -0.93 -4.41 -12.75
C LEU A 74 0.44 -3.80 -12.46
N ILE A 75 1.37 -4.55 -11.84
CA ILE A 75 2.72 -4.06 -11.57
C ILE A 75 3.45 -3.69 -12.88
N PHE A 76 3.41 -4.56 -13.90
CA PHE A 76 4.02 -4.26 -15.20
C PHE A 76 3.39 -3.05 -15.87
N ASP A 77 2.06 -2.98 -15.88
CA ASP A 77 1.33 -1.85 -16.43
C ASP A 77 1.74 -0.55 -15.71
N CYS A 78 1.84 -0.55 -14.38
CA CYS A 78 2.33 0.60 -13.61
C CYS A 78 3.73 1.07 -14.06
N PHE A 79 4.66 0.15 -14.26
CA PHE A 79 6.02 0.50 -14.71
C PHE A 79 6.11 0.88 -16.19
N GLU A 80 5.15 0.47 -17.02
CA GLU A 80 5.08 0.89 -18.43
C GLU A 80 4.48 2.29 -18.56
N TYR A 81 3.37 2.57 -17.83
CA TYR A 81 2.67 3.85 -17.90
C TYR A 81 3.34 5.01 -17.14
N PHE A 82 4.08 4.73 -16.05
CA PHE A 82 4.73 5.76 -15.21
C PHE A 82 6.23 5.99 -15.50
N ASN A 83 6.77 5.40 -16.57
CA ASN A 83 8.17 5.57 -17.01
C ASN A 83 8.29 6.63 -18.14
N ILE A 84 7.51 7.71 -18.02
CA ILE A 84 7.55 8.94 -18.83
C ILE A 84 7.78 10.12 -17.90
#